data_AF-A0A351YB73-F1
#
_entry.id   AF-A0A351YB73-F1
#
_cell.length_a   1.000
_cell.length_b   1.000
_cell.length_c   1.000
_cell.angle_alpha   90.00
_cell.angle_beta   90.00
_cell.angle_gamma   90.00
#
_symmetry.space_group_name_H-M   'P 1'
#
loop_
_entity.id
_entity.type
_entity.pdbx_description
1 polymer ?
#
loop_
_entity_poly.entity_id
_entity_poly.type
_entity_poly.pdbx_seq_one_letter_code
_entity_poly.pdbx_strand_id
1 'polypeptide(L)'
;MMHFIISDEIRKACPQFRGLAILADVHNTAYCEPLWQEIEHFTQEYRQRYTTESIKTMRPIQATREAYKRCGKDPSRYRPS
;
A
#
# COMPACT_ATOMS: atom_id res chain seq x y z
N MET A 1 8.71 16.43 -16.70
CA MET A 1 9.14 15.03 -16.49
C MET A 1 9.31 14.83 -14.99
N MET A 2 8.60 13.88 -14.38
CA MET A 2 8.78 13.59 -12.96
C MET A 2 10.04 12.76 -12.76
N HIS A 3 10.87 13.15 -11.79
CA HIS A 3 12.10 12.45 -11.44
C HIS A 3 11.98 11.95 -10.00
N PHE A 4 12.10 10.64 -9.82
CA PHE A 4 12.02 10.00 -8.51
C PHE A 4 13.38 9.42 -8.14
N ILE A 5 13.82 9.70 -6.92
CA ILE A 5 15.08 9.18 -6.38
C ILE A 5 14.76 8.38 -5.13
N ILE A 6 15.28 7.17 -5.07
CA ILE A 6 15.28 6.38 -3.84
C ILE A 6 16.53 6.73 -3.06
N SER A 7 16.37 7.15 -1.80
CA SER A 7 17.46 7.52 -0.93
C SER A 7 18.37 6.33 -0.62
N ASP A 8 19.63 6.60 -0.30
CA ASP A 8 20.61 5.56 -0.02
C ASP A 8 20.25 4.74 1.23
N GLU A 9 19.57 5.34 2.19
CA GLU A 9 19.08 4.65 3.38
C GLU A 9 18.12 3.51 3.00
N ILE A 10 17.19 3.77 2.08
CA ILE A 10 16.25 2.76 1.59
C ILE A 10 16.97 1.73 0.72
N ARG A 11 17.89 2.16 -0.15
CA ARG A 11 18.66 1.22 -1.00
C ARG A 11 19.48 0.24 -0.16
N LYS A 12 20.08 0.71 0.94
CA LYS A 12 20.88 -0.10 1.86
C LYS A 12 19.99 -1.01 2.73
N ALA A 13 18.93 -0.46 3.33
CA ALA A 13 18.05 -1.22 4.22
C ALA A 13 17.14 -2.22 3.46
N CYS A 14 16.74 -1.88 2.23
CA CYS A 14 15.78 -2.60 1.41
C CYS A 14 16.26 -2.73 -0.06
N PRO A 15 17.34 -3.47 -0.34
CA PRO A 15 17.92 -3.55 -1.70
C PRO A 15 16.98 -4.20 -2.74
N GLN A 16 15.98 -4.95 -2.29
CA GLN A 16 14.96 -5.59 -3.13
C GLN A 16 13.75 -4.67 -3.40
N PHE A 17 13.75 -3.43 -2.89
CA PHE A 17 12.64 -2.50 -3.06
C PHE A 17 12.31 -2.28 -4.54
N ARG A 18 11.02 -2.39 -4.87
CA ARG A 18 10.45 -2.06 -6.18
C ARG A 18 9.35 -1.04 -5.95
N GLY A 19 9.36 0.04 -6.72
CA GLY A 19 8.34 1.08 -6.66
C GLY A 19 7.67 1.27 -8.01
N LEU A 20 6.40 1.68 -7.98
CA LEU A 20 5.64 2.14 -9.13
C LEU A 20 5.12 3.54 -8.78
N ALA A 21 5.17 4.46 -9.75
CA ALA A 21 4.50 5.74 -9.67
C ALA A 21 3.42 5.78 -10.75
N ILE A 22 2.21 6.16 -10.37
CA ILE A 22 1.10 6.39 -11.28
C ILE A 22 0.76 7.87 -11.21
N LEU A 23 0.74 8.52 -12.36
CA LEU A 23 0.26 9.89 -12.51
C LEU A 23 -1.10 9.83 -13.20
N ALA A 24 -2.11 10.47 -12.61
CA ALA A 24 -3.44 10.53 -13.16
C ALA A 24 -4.08 11.89 -12.84
N ASP A 25 -4.84 12.43 -13.79
CA ASP A 25 -5.74 13.54 -13.56
C ASP A 25 -7.03 12.99 -12.96
N VAL A 26 -7.32 13.36 -11.71
CA VAL A 26 -8.49 12.89 -10.98
C VAL A 26 -9.46 14.05 -10.79
N HIS A 27 -10.69 13.86 -11.24
CA HIS A 27 -11.79 14.77 -10.94
C HIS A 27 -12.70 14.15 -9.89
N ASN A 28 -12.74 14.75 -8.69
CA ASN A 28 -13.64 14.30 -7.64
C ASN A 28 -15.00 14.99 -7.77
N THR A 29 -16.06 14.22 -7.58
CA THR A 29 -17.45 14.70 -7.53
C THR A 29 -17.99 14.55 -6.11
N ALA A 30 -18.98 15.34 -5.71
CA ALA A 30 -19.62 15.16 -4.41
C ALA A 30 -20.21 13.75 -4.22
N TYR A 31 -20.69 13.13 -5.31
CA TYR A 31 -21.22 11.77 -5.31
C TYR A 31 -21.09 11.12 -6.70
N CYS A 32 -20.75 9.82 -6.72
CA CYS A 32 -20.68 9.01 -7.94
C CYS A 32 -21.21 7.60 -7.63
N GLU A 33 -22.47 7.33 -7.97
CA GLU A 33 -23.13 6.04 -7.70
C GLU A 33 -22.34 4.83 -8.23
N PRO A 34 -21.87 4.80 -9.49
CA PRO A 34 -21.14 3.63 -9.99
C PRO A 34 -19.84 3.35 -9.24
N LEU A 35 -19.12 4.40 -8.83
CA LEU A 35 -17.89 4.27 -8.04
C LEU A 35 -18.19 3.67 -6.66
N TRP A 36 -19.26 4.12 -6.01
CA TRP A 36 -19.66 3.57 -4.72
C TRP A 36 -20.09 2.10 -4.83
N GLN A 37 -20.80 1.74 -5.90
CA GLN A 37 -21.15 0.34 -6.17
C GLN A 37 -19.90 -0.54 -6.38
N GLU A 38 -18.90 -0.05 -7.11
CA GLU A 38 -17.63 -0.76 -7.31
C GLU A 38 -16.86 -0.94 -5.98
N ILE A 39 -16.79 0.11 -5.15
CA ILE A 39 -16.15 0.05 -3.84
C ILE A 39 -16.86 -0.97 -2.93
N GLU A 40 -18.19 -0.94 -2.89
CA GLU A 40 -19.00 -1.86 -2.09
C GLU A 40 -18.80 -3.31 -2.55
N HIS A 41 -18.88 -3.55 -3.86
CA HIS A 41 -18.67 -4.87 -4.45
C HIS A 41 -17.29 -5.42 -4.10
N PHE A 42 -16.22 -4.65 -4.35
CA PHE A 42 -14.86 -5.06 -4.01
C PHE A 42 -14.69 -5.29 -2.51
N THR A 43 -15.30 -4.44 -1.67
CA THR A 43 -15.25 -4.58 -0.20
C THR A 43 -15.87 -5.91 0.25
N GLN A 44 -17.00 -6.30 -0.33
CA GLN A 44 -17.66 -7.56 -0.03
C GLN A 44 -16.81 -8.75 -0.47
N GLU A 45 -16.31 -8.76 -1.70
CA GLU A 45 -15.41 -9.81 -2.20
C GLU A 45 -14.15 -9.94 -1.33
N TYR A 46 -13.54 -8.82 -0.97
CA TYR A 46 -12.31 -8.79 -0.18
C TYR A 46 -12.53 -9.36 1.22
N ARG A 47 -13.67 -9.04 1.86
CA ARG A 47 -14.05 -9.57 3.18
C ARG A 47 -14.41 -11.06 3.16
N GLN A 48 -14.96 -11.55 2.06
CA GLN A 48 -15.20 -12.99 1.87
C GLN A 48 -13.89 -13.76 1.73
N ARG A 49 -12.90 -13.16 1.07
CA ARG A 49 -11.62 -13.79 0.79
C ARG A 49 -10.63 -13.74 1.95
N TYR A 50 -10.66 -12.68 2.76
CA TYR A 50 -9.64 -12.41 3.75
C TYR A 50 -10.20 -12.03 5.12
N THR A 51 -9.58 -12.56 6.16
CA THR A 51 -9.70 -12.10 7.54
C THR A 51 -8.56 -11.16 7.92
N THR A 52 -8.73 -10.40 9.00
CA THR A 52 -7.67 -9.56 9.57
C THR A 52 -6.39 -10.34 9.86
N GLU A 53 -6.50 -11.59 10.34
CA GLU A 53 -5.33 -12.46 10.57
C GLU A 53 -4.67 -12.90 9.27
N SER A 54 -5.46 -13.27 8.24
CA SER A 54 -4.90 -13.64 6.94
C SER A 54 -4.19 -12.48 6.23
N ILE A 55 -4.65 -11.25 6.42
CA ILE A 55 -4.00 -10.06 5.83
C ILE A 55 -2.60 -9.86 6.41
N LYS A 56 -2.40 -10.13 7.71
CA LYS A 56 -1.08 -10.03 8.36
C LYS A 56 -0.05 -10.98 7.75
N THR A 57 -0.49 -12.08 7.14
CA THR A 57 0.41 -13.08 6.52
C THR A 57 0.67 -12.81 5.04
N MET A 58 0.03 -11.80 4.45
CA MET A 58 0.29 -11.40 3.06
C MET A 58 1.74 -10.95 2.90
N ARG A 59 2.44 -11.51 1.90
CA ARG A 59 3.85 -11.19 1.65
C ARG A 59 4.11 -9.69 1.49
N PRO A 60 3.28 -8.89 0.79
CA PRO A 60 3.49 -7.44 0.72
C PRO A 60 3.44 -6.77 2.10
N ILE A 61 2.45 -7.11 2.94
CA ILE A 61 2.31 -6.55 4.29
C ILE A 61 3.52 -6.93 5.17
N GLN A 62 3.97 -8.18 5.11
CA GLN A 62 5.16 -8.62 5.83
C GLN A 62 6.43 -7.91 5.35
N ALA A 63 6.63 -7.83 4.04
CA ALA A 63 7.78 -7.17 3.43
C ALA A 63 7.84 -5.69 3.84
N THR A 64 6.71 -5.00 3.85
CA THR A 64 6.66 -3.61 4.29
C THR A 64 6.96 -3.48 5.78
N ARG A 65 6.39 -4.32 6.65
CA ARG A 65 6.72 -4.31 8.09
C ARG A 65 8.21 -4.53 8.35
N GLU A 66 8.83 -5.47 7.64
CA GLU A 66 10.27 -5.71 7.74
C GLU A 66 11.10 -4.53 7.22
N ALA A 67 10.67 -3.85 6.15
CA ALA A 67 11.33 -2.65 5.66
C ALA A 67 11.38 -1.55 6.75
N TYR A 68 10.25 -1.27 7.41
CA TYR A 68 10.21 -0.31 8.52
C TYR A 68 11.15 -0.71 9.67
N LYS A 69 11.16 -1.99 10.07
CA LYS A 69 12.08 -2.48 11.12
C LYS A 69 13.54 -2.27 10.75
N ARG A 70 13.94 -2.59 9.51
CA ARG A 70 15.31 -2.40 9.02
C ARG A 70 15.72 -0.93 9.01
N CYS A 71 14.76 -0.02 8.85
CA CYS A 71 14.96 1.41 8.97
C CYS A 71 14.87 1.94 10.43
N GLY A 72 14.83 1.05 11.43
CA GLY A 72 14.73 1.42 12.85
C GLY A 72 13.39 2.02 13.25
N LYS A 73 12.33 1.75 12.48
CA LYS A 73 10.97 2.27 12.72
C LYS A 73 10.07 1.17 13.28
N ASP A 74 9.19 1.55 14.20
CA ASP A 74 8.14 0.67 14.71
C ASP A 74 7.00 0.52 13.67
N PRO A 75 6.79 -0.66 13.07
CA PRO A 75 5.76 -0.85 12.06
C PRO A 75 4.33 -0.64 12.57
N SER A 76 4.08 -0.70 13.87
CA SER A 76 2.75 -0.50 14.44
C SER A 76 2.30 0.96 14.40
N ARG A 77 3.27 1.90 14.38
CA ARG A 77 3.05 3.35 14.33
C ARG A 77 2.78 3.89 12.93
N TYR A 78 3.10 3.10 11.91
CA TYR A 78 2.86 3.47 10.53
C TYR A 78 1.69 2.65 9.98
N ARG A 79 0.95 3.26 9.07
CA ARG A 79 -0.09 2.60 8.27
C ARG A 79 0.45 2.49 6.85
N PRO A 80 1.49 1.67 6.60
CA PRO A 80 1.88 1.42 5.23
C PRO A 80 0.66 0.86 4.50
N SER A 81 0.38 1.47 3.35
CA SER A 81 -0.63 1.03 2.38
C SER A 81 -0.48 -0.45 2.03
#